data_AF-A0A803QNW0-F1
#
_entry.id   AF-A0A803QNW0-F1
#
_cell.length_a   1.000
_cell.length_b   1.000
_cell.length_c   1.000
_cell.angle_alpha   90.00
_cell.angle_beta   90.00
_cell.angle_gamma   90.00
#
_symmetry.space_group_name_H-M   'P 1'
#
loop_
_entity.id
_entity.type
_entity.pdbx_description
1 polymer ?
#
loop_
_entity_poly.entity_id
_entity_poly.type
_entity_poly.pdbx_seq_one_letter_code
_entity_poly.pdbx_strand_id
1 'polypeptide(L)'
;MKIGIKEALRIGSPVGFIKYLGLPLFRSRQKDADYNFILDNLTSKLQGWKVKTLSQAGHATLIKYVGLSLPMYAMQTSKLSNCLVSKIDGLVRDFSWGFERGNHGLHLRAWDKLCLPKSLGGLGFRKTREMNQDFLAKWGGTC
;
A
#
# COMPACT_ATOMS: atom_id res chain seq x y z
N MET A 1 -1.72 -32.45 0.42
CA MET A 1 -2.49 -32.22 -0.82
C MET A 1 -1.74 -31.40 -1.90
N LYS A 2 -0.96 -30.35 -1.57
CA LYS A 2 -0.25 -29.51 -2.58
C LYS A 2 1.04 -30.10 -3.18
N ILE A 3 1.56 -31.21 -2.65
CA ILE A 3 2.85 -31.80 -3.10
C ILE A 3 2.61 -32.79 -4.25
N GLY A 4 1.67 -33.73 -4.11
CA GLY A 4 1.38 -34.72 -5.15
C GLY A 4 0.89 -34.14 -6.49
N ILE A 5 0.20 -32.99 -6.48
CA ILE A 5 -0.22 -32.30 -7.71
C ILE A 5 1.00 -31.71 -8.46
N LYS A 6 2.04 -31.27 -7.74
CA LYS A 6 3.26 -30.72 -8.35
C LYS A 6 4.08 -31.81 -9.05
N GLU A 7 4.17 -32.99 -8.46
CA GLU A 7 4.86 -34.14 -9.05
C GLU A 7 4.12 -34.68 -10.26
N ALA A 8 2.79 -34.81 -10.20
CA ALA A 8 1.98 -35.29 -11.32
C ALA A 8 2.07 -34.41 -12.58
N LEU A 9 2.18 -33.09 -12.40
CA LEU A 9 2.21 -32.13 -13.52
C LEU A 9 3.62 -31.85 -14.05
N ARG A 10 4.68 -32.46 -13.49
CA ARG A 10 6.10 -32.14 -13.82
C ARG A 10 6.40 -30.64 -13.83
N ILE A 11 5.68 -29.86 -13.02
CA ILE A 11 5.94 -28.42 -12.89
C ILE A 11 7.17 -28.33 -12.00
N GLY A 12 8.35 -28.23 -12.61
CA GLY A 12 9.57 -27.84 -11.92
C GLY A 12 9.24 -26.59 -11.11
N SER A 13 9.48 -26.62 -9.79
CA SER A 13 9.21 -25.46 -8.96
C SER A 13 9.88 -24.26 -9.62
N PRO A 14 9.15 -23.19 -9.97
CA PRO A 14 9.79 -22.06 -10.59
C PRO A 14 10.86 -21.56 -9.61
N VAL A 15 12.11 -21.65 -10.05
CA VAL A 15 13.29 -21.20 -9.32
C VAL A 15 13.29 -19.68 -9.45
N GLY A 16 12.42 -18.98 -8.71
CA GLY A 16 12.35 -17.53 -8.72
C GLY A 16 10.98 -16.92 -8.43
N PHE A 17 11.01 -15.64 -8.06
CA PHE A 17 9.84 -14.78 -7.89
C PHE A 17 9.21 -14.44 -9.26
N ILE A 18 8.32 -15.30 -9.76
CA ILE A 18 7.54 -14.96 -10.97
C ILE A 18 6.51 -13.89 -10.61
N LYS A 19 6.66 -12.70 -11.21
CA LYS A 19 5.73 -11.58 -11.07
C LYS A 19 4.78 -11.55 -12.27
N TYR A 20 3.50 -11.39 -12.01
CA TYR A 20 2.47 -11.15 -13.03
C TYR A 20 1.65 -9.94 -12.64
N LEU A 21 1.49 -8.99 -13.58
CA LEU A 21 0.83 -7.70 -13.33
C LEU A 21 1.40 -6.95 -12.11
N GLY A 22 2.70 -7.14 -11.81
CA GLY A 22 3.37 -6.53 -10.67
C GLY A 22 3.18 -7.24 -9.33
N LEU A 23 2.34 -8.29 -9.25
CA LEU A 23 2.16 -9.10 -8.05
C LEU A 23 2.91 -10.44 -8.16
N PRO A 24 3.43 -10.98 -7.05
CA PRO A 24 4.01 -12.32 -7.05
C PRO A 24 2.91 -13.36 -7.30
N LEU A 25 3.07 -14.17 -8.35
CA LEU A 25 2.13 -15.26 -8.68
C LEU A 25 2.07 -16.31 -7.57
N PHE A 26 3.23 -16.60 -6.98
CA PHE A 26 3.35 -17.56 -5.89
C PHE A 26 3.58 -16.79 -4.59
N ARG A 27 2.62 -16.90 -3.67
CA ARG A 27 2.74 -16.31 -2.34
C ARG A 27 3.71 -17.15 -1.49
N SER A 28 4.75 -16.50 -0.98
CA SER A 28 5.70 -17.09 -0.06
C SER A 28 5.08 -17.28 1.33
N ARG A 29 5.77 -18.04 2.19
CA ARG A 29 5.44 -18.12 3.62
C ARG A 29 5.63 -16.77 4.30
N GLN A 30 6.55 -15.94 3.80
CA GLN A 30 6.78 -14.57 4.23
C GLN A 30 5.94 -13.58 3.40
N LYS A 31 4.66 -13.44 3.76
CA LYS A 31 3.73 -12.53 3.08
C LYS A 31 4.25 -11.09 3.04
N ASP A 32 4.94 -10.62 4.08
CA ASP A 32 5.41 -9.23 4.15
C ASP A 32 6.52 -8.92 3.13
N ALA A 33 7.42 -9.88 2.88
CA ALA A 33 8.51 -9.71 1.93
C ALA A 33 7.99 -9.59 0.48
N ASP A 34 6.93 -10.35 0.17
CA ASP A 34 6.27 -10.38 -1.14
C ASP A 34 5.67 -9.03 -1.54
N TYR A 35 5.33 -8.17 -0.56
CA TYR A 35 4.69 -6.87 -0.79
C TYR A 35 5.61 -5.66 -0.55
N ASN A 36 6.88 -5.87 -0.20
CA ASN A 36 7.83 -4.77 -0.03
C ASN A 36 7.97 -3.90 -1.29
N PHE A 37 7.78 -4.49 -2.48
CA PHE A 37 7.79 -3.74 -3.74
C PHE A 37 6.75 -2.61 -3.77
N ILE A 38 5.64 -2.72 -3.03
CA ILE A 38 4.62 -1.67 -2.92
C ILE A 38 5.21 -0.46 -2.19
N LEU A 39 5.91 -0.70 -1.09
CA LEU A 39 6.57 0.35 -0.30
C LEU A 39 7.67 1.02 -1.12
N ASP A 40 8.45 0.24 -1.87
CA ASP A 40 9.51 0.76 -2.73
C ASP A 40 8.93 1.61 -3.87
N ASN A 41 7.87 1.12 -4.53
CA ASN A 41 7.18 1.87 -5.58
C ASN A 41 6.56 3.17 -5.05
N LEU A 42 5.91 3.11 -3.87
CA LEU A 42 5.33 4.28 -3.24
C LEU A 42 6.43 5.29 -2.91
N THR A 43 7.52 4.85 -2.28
CA THR A 43 8.66 5.70 -1.91
C THR A 43 9.30 6.33 -3.15
N SER A 44 9.58 5.53 -4.19
CA SER A 44 10.16 6.01 -5.45
C SER A 44 9.28 7.04 -6.13
N LYS A 45 7.96 6.81 -6.18
CA LYS A 45 7.02 7.79 -6.71
C LYS A 45 7.06 9.06 -5.85
N LEU A 46 6.81 8.97 -4.55
CA LEU A 46 6.77 10.13 -3.65
C LEU A 46 8.06 10.95 -3.67
N GLN A 47 9.24 10.32 -3.80
CA GLN A 47 10.52 11.01 -3.96
C GLN A 47 10.71 11.67 -5.32
N GLY A 48 10.19 11.04 -6.39
CA GLY A 48 10.20 11.62 -7.73
C GLY A 48 9.38 12.92 -7.80
N TRP A 49 8.38 13.06 -6.93
CA TRP A 49 7.65 14.31 -6.77
C TRP A 49 8.40 15.25 -5.83
N LYS A 50 8.75 16.43 -6.32
CA LYS A 50 9.40 17.47 -5.50
C LYS A 50 8.45 17.93 -4.39
N VAL A 51 8.67 17.39 -3.20
CA VAL A 51 7.94 17.72 -1.96
C VAL A 51 7.99 19.23 -1.65
N LYS A 52 9.09 19.90 -2.03
CA LYS A 52 9.29 21.34 -1.82
C LYS A 52 8.55 22.26 -2.79
N THR A 53 8.07 21.75 -3.93
CA THR A 53 7.42 22.60 -4.96
C THR A 53 5.91 22.53 -4.95
N LEU A 54 5.33 21.59 -4.21
CA LEU A 54 3.89 21.38 -4.16
C LEU A 54 3.29 22.12 -2.96
N SER A 55 2.11 22.69 -3.18
CA SER A 55 1.30 23.20 -2.08
C SER A 55 0.75 22.05 -1.24
N GLN A 56 0.31 22.35 -0.01
CA GLN A 56 -0.34 21.38 0.86
C GLN A 56 -1.56 20.69 0.21
N ALA A 57 -2.33 21.45 -0.58
CA ALA A 57 -3.44 20.91 -1.36
C ALA A 57 -2.95 20.00 -2.50
N GLY A 58 -1.81 20.31 -3.12
CA GLY A 58 -1.14 19.46 -4.11
C GLY A 58 -0.71 18.11 -3.52
N HIS A 59 -0.09 18.12 -2.33
CA HIS A 59 0.26 16.89 -1.61
C HIS A 59 -0.97 16.02 -1.33
N ALA A 60 -2.04 16.62 -0.78
CA ALA A 60 -3.27 15.88 -0.48
C ALA A 60 -3.92 15.28 -1.73
N THR A 61 -3.92 16.02 -2.84
CA THR A 61 -4.44 15.56 -4.12
C THR A 61 -3.61 14.37 -4.64
N LEU A 62 -2.29 14.49 -4.63
CA LEU A 62 -1.41 13.45 -5.12
C LEU A 62 -1.50 12.16 -4.29
N ILE A 63 -1.59 12.29 -2.96
CA ILE A 63 -1.85 11.16 -2.06
C ILE A 63 -3.14 10.45 -2.47
N LYS A 64 -4.22 11.21 -2.65
CA LYS A 64 -5.54 10.64 -2.91
C LYS A 64 -5.59 9.87 -4.24
N TYR A 65 -4.97 10.41 -5.29
CA TYR A 65 -5.06 9.85 -6.63
C TYR A 65 -3.94 8.89 -7.00
N VAL A 66 -2.72 9.10 -6.48
CA VAL A 66 -1.53 8.29 -6.82
C VAL A 66 -1.09 7.45 -5.64
N GLY A 67 -0.94 8.03 -4.45
CA GLY A 67 -0.46 7.31 -3.27
C GLY A 67 -1.36 6.13 -2.87
N LEU A 68 -2.65 6.39 -2.71
CA LEU A 68 -3.63 5.39 -2.28
C LEU A 68 -4.07 4.44 -3.41
N SER A 69 -3.84 4.79 -4.68
CA SER A 69 -4.21 3.94 -5.82
C SER A 69 -3.18 2.85 -6.13
N LEU A 70 -1.90 3.11 -5.87
CA LEU A 70 -0.82 2.12 -6.04
C LEU A 70 -1.05 0.80 -5.27
N PRO A 71 -1.32 0.81 -3.95
CA PRO A 71 -1.57 -0.43 -3.22
C PRO A 71 -2.94 -1.05 -3.53
N MET A 72 -3.85 -0.32 -4.19
CA MET A 72 -5.24 -0.74 -4.41
C MET A 72 -5.35 -2.06 -5.20
N TYR A 73 -4.49 -2.27 -6.18
CA TYR A 73 -4.47 -3.51 -6.96
C TYR A 73 -4.06 -4.73 -6.11
N ALA A 74 -3.08 -4.55 -5.22
CA ALA A 74 -2.67 -5.59 -4.29
C ALA A 74 -3.74 -5.88 -3.23
N MET A 75 -4.37 -4.84 -2.68
CA MET A 75 -5.44 -4.97 -1.68
C MET A 75 -6.68 -5.70 -2.22
N GLN A 76 -6.99 -5.55 -3.51
CA GLN A 76 -8.11 -6.26 -4.14
C GLN A 76 -7.94 -7.78 -4.19
N THR A 77 -6.69 -8.26 -4.24
CA THR A 77 -6.39 -9.69 -4.43
C THR A 77 -5.84 -10.35 -3.16
N SER A 78 -5.51 -9.56 -2.14
CA SER A 78 -4.76 -10.07 -1.00
C SER A 78 -4.92 -9.29 0.28
N LYS A 79 -5.02 -10.04 1.39
CA LYS A 79 -4.96 -9.47 2.73
C LYS A 79 -3.53 -9.10 3.10
N LEU A 80 -3.24 -7.80 3.02
CA LEU A 80 -2.00 -7.22 3.54
C LEU A 80 -1.87 -7.36 5.06
N SER A 81 -0.63 -7.52 5.54
CA SER A 81 -0.30 -7.51 6.97
C SER A 81 -0.49 -6.14 7.59
N ASN A 82 -0.85 -6.10 8.88
CA ASN A 82 -1.01 -4.86 9.63
C ASN A 82 0.27 -4.02 9.66
N CYS A 83 1.44 -4.65 9.67
CA CYS A 83 2.73 -3.95 9.64
C CYS A 83 2.89 -3.16 8.34
N LEU A 84 2.59 -3.80 7.20
CA LEU A 84 2.72 -3.19 5.89
C LEU A 84 1.71 -2.06 5.67
N VAL A 85 0.48 -2.28 6.10
CA VAL A 85 -0.58 -1.25 6.08
C VAL A 85 -0.16 0.00 6.88
N SER A 86 0.36 -0.19 8.09
CA SER A 86 0.85 0.93 8.91
C SER A 86 2.05 1.65 8.27
N LYS A 87 2.93 0.92 7.58
CA LYS A 87 4.06 1.53 6.83
C LYS A 87 3.56 2.37 5.65
N ILE A 88 2.56 1.90 4.90
CA ILE A 88 1.94 2.68 3.81
C ILE A 88 1.31 3.95 4.36
N ASP A 89 0.47 3.84 5.39
CA ASP A 89 -0.17 5.00 6.01
C ASP A 89 0.87 5.99 6.57
N GLY A 90 1.97 5.50 7.12
CA GLY A 90 3.11 6.32 7.57
C GLY A 90 3.77 7.11 6.44
N LEU A 91 4.12 6.46 5.33
CA LEU A 91 4.72 7.13 4.16
C LEU A 91 3.80 8.18 3.56
N VAL A 92 2.51 7.86 3.43
CA VAL A 92 1.50 8.78 2.92
C VAL A 92 1.32 9.97 3.86
N ARG A 93 1.28 9.73 5.16
CA ARG A 93 1.20 10.79 6.18
C ARG A 93 2.41 11.71 6.12
N ASP A 94 3.61 11.16 6.09
CA ASP A 94 4.84 11.95 6.07
C ASP A 94 4.93 12.83 4.82
N PHE A 95 4.56 12.27 3.66
CA PHE A 95 4.45 13.05 2.42
C PHE A 95 3.38 14.15 2.51
N SER A 96 2.24 13.88 3.17
CA SER A 96 1.19 14.90 3.35
C SER A 96 1.67 16.12 4.11
N TRP A 97 2.64 15.96 5.01
CA TRP A 97 3.22 17.06 5.79
C TRP A 97 4.48 17.63 5.15
N GLY A 98 4.85 17.16 3.96
CA GLY A 98 5.98 17.68 3.21
C GLY A 98 7.34 17.22 3.77
N PHE A 99 7.39 16.10 4.49
CA PHE A 99 8.63 15.62 5.09
C PHE A 99 9.53 14.96 4.04
N GLU A 100 10.80 15.35 4.02
CA GLU A 100 11.85 14.72 3.22
C GLU A 100 12.53 13.60 4.00
N ARG A 101 13.20 12.70 3.27
CA ARG A 101 13.89 11.54 3.85
C ARG A 101 14.93 12.00 4.88
N GLY A 102 14.71 11.65 6.15
CA GLY A 102 15.60 12.01 7.27
C GLY A 102 15.22 13.28 8.03
N ASN A 103 14.22 14.05 7.57
CA ASN A 103 13.68 15.18 8.30
C ASN A 103 12.21 14.92 8.65
N HIS A 104 11.98 14.38 9.85
CA HIS A 104 10.64 14.19 10.38
C HIS A 104 10.24 15.45 11.16
N GLY A 105 9.35 16.25 10.57
CA GLY A 105 8.73 17.36 11.29
C GLY A 105 7.61 16.86 12.22
N LEU A 106 6.93 17.81 12.86
CA LEU A 106 5.81 17.52 13.74
C LEU A 106 4.52 17.31 12.93
N HIS A 107 3.86 16.16 13.10
CA HIS A 107 2.51 15.97 12.56
C HIS A 107 1.51 16.81 13.37
N LEU A 108 0.99 17.91 12.80
CA LEU A 108 0.08 18.82 13.50
C LEU A 108 -1.29 18.20 13.82
N ARG A 109 -1.68 17.13 13.12
CA ARG A 109 -2.92 16.39 13.36
C ARG A 109 -2.72 14.89 13.23
N ALA A 110 -3.44 14.15 14.07
CA ALA A 110 -3.49 12.70 14.03
C ALA A 110 -4.01 12.20 12.67
N TRP A 111 -3.45 11.08 12.19
CA TRP A 111 -3.84 10.47 10.92
C TRP A 111 -5.34 10.18 10.84
N ASP A 112 -5.92 9.66 11.93
CA ASP A 112 -7.35 9.37 12.02
C ASP A 112 -8.22 10.61 11.79
N LYS A 113 -7.78 11.79 12.23
CA LYS A 113 -8.50 13.06 12.01
C LYS A 113 -8.37 13.53 10.56
N LEU A 114 -7.25 13.25 9.90
CA LEU A 114 -7.08 13.56 8.48
C LEU A 114 -7.94 12.65 7.59
N CYS A 115 -8.19 11.41 8.01
CA CYS A 115 -9.05 10.47 7.30
C CYS A 115 -10.55 10.79 7.39
N LEU A 116 -10.97 11.67 8.30
CA LEU A 116 -12.36 12.09 8.37
C LEU A 116 -12.83 12.78 7.08
N PRO A 117 -14.12 12.69 6.73
CA PRO A 117 -14.66 13.42 5.59
C PRO A 117 -14.51 14.94 5.79
N LYS A 118 -14.49 15.69 4.67
CA LYS A 118 -14.34 17.15 4.68
C LYS A 118 -15.43 17.86 5.50
N SER A 119 -16.64 17.30 5.53
CA SER A 119 -17.75 17.80 6.37
C SER A 119 -17.45 17.77 7.86
N LEU A 120 -16.58 16.86 8.32
CA LEU A 120 -16.14 16.73 9.70
C LEU A 120 -14.76 17.35 9.95
N GLY A 121 -14.29 18.21 9.04
CA GLY A 121 -13.00 18.92 9.18
C GLY A 121 -11.76 18.07 8.92
N GLY A 122 -11.90 16.91 8.25
CA GLY A 122 -10.78 16.11 7.74
C GLY A 122 -10.46 16.36 6.27
N LEU A 123 -9.50 15.61 5.73
CA LEU A 123 -9.08 15.70 4.32
C LEU A 123 -9.78 14.65 3.43
N GLY A 124 -10.49 13.69 4.02
CA GLY A 124 -11.18 12.61 3.32
C GLY A 124 -10.23 11.55 2.78
N PHE A 125 -9.07 11.35 3.42
CA PHE A 125 -8.21 10.21 3.13
C PHE A 125 -8.84 8.92 3.64
N ARG A 126 -8.60 7.81 2.94
CA ARG A 126 -9.03 6.48 3.43
C ARG A 126 -7.85 5.79 4.07
N LYS A 127 -8.05 5.19 5.24
CA LYS A 127 -6.99 4.37 5.86
C LYS A 127 -6.77 3.14 5.03
N THR A 128 -5.50 2.77 4.83
CA THR A 128 -5.14 1.60 4.02
C THR A 128 -5.73 0.32 4.60
N ARG A 129 -5.87 0.24 5.94
CA ARG A 129 -6.50 -0.92 6.62
C ARG A 129 -7.96 -1.10 6.23
N GLU A 130 -8.74 -0.03 6.34
CA GLU A 130 -10.18 -0.02 6.07
C GLU A 130 -10.42 -0.32 4.59
N MET A 131 -9.65 0.33 3.71
CA MET A 131 -9.71 0.09 2.28
C MET A 131 -9.44 -1.39 1.91
N ASN A 132 -8.43 -2.02 2.51
CA ASN A 132 -8.14 -3.43 2.30
C ASN A 132 -9.29 -4.33 2.77
N GLN A 133 -9.86 -4.06 3.94
CA GLN A 133 -11.01 -4.80 4.46
C GLN A 133 -12.22 -4.68 3.53
N ASP A 134 -12.53 -3.48 3.05
CA ASP A 134 -13.63 -3.23 2.12
C ASP A 134 -13.45 -4.02 0.80
N PHE A 135 -12.23 -4.03 0.26
CA PHE A 135 -11.92 -4.80 -0.95
C PHE A 135 -12.05 -6.30 -0.74
N LEU A 136 -11.61 -6.82 0.40
CA LEU A 136 -11.78 -8.24 0.72
C LEU A 136 -13.24 -8.62 0.92
N ALA A 137 -14.04 -7.73 1.52
CA ALA A 137 -15.47 -7.93 1.69
C ALA A 137 -16.20 -8.00 0.33
N LYS A 138 -15.81 -7.16 -0.63
CA LYS A 138 -16.35 -7.18 -2.00
C LYS A 138 -16.20 -8.55 -2.68
N TRP A 139 -15.09 -9.23 -2.48
CA TRP A 139 -14.80 -10.53 -3.11
C TRP A 139 -15.23 -11.74 -2.29
N GLY A 140 -16.03 -11.55 -1.23
CA GLY A 140 -16.55 -12.65 -0.41
C GLY A 140 -15.50 -13.29 0.48
N GLY A 141 -14.53 -12.51 0.97
CA GLY A 141 -13.60 -12.93 2.03
C GLY A 141 -12.70 -14.11 1.62
N THR A 142 -11.83 -13.93 0.63
CA THR A 142 -10.83 -14.95 0.30
C THR A 142 -9.43 -14.62 0.83
N CYS A 143 -8.99 -15.49 1.77
CA CYS A 143 -7.63 -15.99 2.05
C CYS A 143 -6.54 -15.06 2.65
#